data_AF-A0A849SMT3-F1
#
_entry.id   AF-A0A849SMT3-F1
#
_cell.length_a   1.000
_cell.length_b   1.000
_cell.length_c   1.000
_cell.angle_alpha   90.00
_cell.angle_beta   90.00
_cell.angle_gamma   90.00
#
_symmetry.space_group_name_H-M   'P 1'
#
loop_
_entity.id
_entity.type
_entity.pdbx_description
1 polymer ?
#
loop_
_entity_poly.entity_id
_entity_poly.type
_entity_poly.pdbx_seq_one_letter_code
_entity_poly.pdbx_strand_id
1 'polypeptide(L)'
;MKFFITLCLLSFLSINAMAQTKEETEAWILKQSELNPQEIKHSIEGNVLISKVTMVNGIGGLGGEPVEKGIPISQITKIVYTHTNEYLSYTMTCDKPCAYLLDEPDEKRPKFLFEIYKKLDSSYVPRMNKALLHLIKLHGGKAKLTKAEASKEAF
;
A
#
# COMPACT_ATOMS: atom_id res chain seq x y z
N MET A 1 37.15 -37.92 13.24
CA MET A 1 36.90 -37.20 11.97
C MET A 1 35.43 -36.99 11.58
N LYS A 2 34.43 -37.39 12.39
CA LYS A 2 33.01 -37.12 12.08
C LYS A 2 32.45 -35.81 12.69
N PHE A 3 33.14 -35.25 13.70
CA PHE A 3 32.69 -34.04 14.41
C PHE A 3 32.99 -32.72 13.69
N PHE A 4 34.01 -32.70 12.83
CA PHE A 4 34.40 -31.47 12.11
C PHE A 4 33.56 -31.19 10.86
N ILE A 5 32.91 -32.21 10.29
CA ILE A 5 32.09 -32.07 9.09
C ILE A 5 30.72 -31.45 9.41
N THR A 6 30.19 -31.71 10.61
CA THR A 6 28.90 -31.16 11.06
C THR A 6 28.98 -29.66 11.35
N LEU A 7 30.15 -29.16 11.76
CA LEU A 7 30.34 -27.74 12.08
C LEU A 7 30.45 -26.87 10.81
N CYS A 8 30.97 -27.40 9.70
CA CYS A 8 31.04 -26.67 8.43
C CYS A 8 29.69 -26.52 7.71
N LEU A 9 28.74 -27.45 7.89
CA LEU A 9 27.43 -27.34 7.22
C LEU A 9 26.51 -26.27 7.83
N LEU A 10 26.65 -25.97 9.12
CA LEU A 10 25.84 -24.94 9.79
C LEU A 10 26.26 -23.51 9.41
N SER A 11 27.51 -23.30 8.98
CA SER A 11 28.02 -21.97 8.62
C SER A 11 27.48 -21.46 7.27
N PHE A 12 27.08 -22.37 6.37
CA PHE A 12 26.57 -22.01 5.04
C PHE A 12 25.08 -21.66 5.00
N LEU A 13 24.33 -21.91 6.08
CA LEU A 13 22.92 -21.51 6.18
C LEU A 13 22.72 -20.06 6.65
N SER A 14 23.80 -19.34 6.95
CA SER A 14 23.78 -17.94 7.41
C SER A 14 23.59 -16.92 6.28
N ILE A 15 23.55 -17.37 5.03
CA ILE A 15 23.63 -16.49 3.87
C ILE A 15 22.20 -16.15 3.40
N ASN A 16 21.81 -14.92 3.73
CA ASN A 16 20.70 -14.14 3.16
C ASN A 16 19.29 -14.34 3.73
N ALA A 17 19.11 -13.99 5.01
CA ALA A 17 17.94 -13.16 5.34
C ALA A 17 18.24 -11.72 4.87
N MET A 18 18.38 -11.50 3.55
CA MET A 18 18.42 -10.14 3.01
C MET A 18 17.06 -9.53 3.27
N ALA A 19 17.03 -8.48 4.08
CA ALA A 19 15.84 -7.64 4.17
C ALA A 19 15.55 -7.11 2.77
N GLN A 20 14.29 -7.27 2.33
CA GLN A 20 13.82 -6.80 1.03
C GLN A 20 14.24 -5.34 0.82
N THR A 21 14.80 -5.00 -0.34
CA THR A 21 15.22 -3.61 -0.60
C THR A 21 14.01 -2.69 -0.70
N LYS A 22 14.26 -1.38 -0.72
CA LYS A 22 13.21 -0.39 -0.92
C LYS A 22 12.48 -0.62 -2.24
N GLU A 23 13.25 -0.76 -3.32
CA GLU A 23 12.77 -0.95 -4.68
C GLU A 23 11.99 -2.27 -4.82
N GLU A 24 12.48 -3.34 -4.20
CA GLU A 24 11.77 -4.62 -4.18
C GLU A 24 10.45 -4.53 -3.43
N THR A 25 10.38 -3.75 -2.34
CA THR A 25 9.16 -3.54 -1.55
C THR A 25 8.14 -2.72 -2.34
N GLU A 26 8.58 -1.63 -2.95
CA GLU A 26 7.75 -0.79 -3.84
C GLU A 26 7.18 -1.61 -4.98
N ALA A 27 8.02 -2.33 -5.73
CA ALA A 27 7.61 -3.15 -6.85
C ALA A 27 6.61 -4.24 -6.43
N TRP A 28 6.81 -4.88 -5.28
CA TRP A 28 5.89 -5.89 -4.79
C TRP A 28 4.51 -5.30 -4.47
N ILE A 29 4.44 -4.14 -3.81
CA ILE A 29 3.20 -3.44 -3.47
C ILE A 29 2.47 -2.99 -4.74
N LEU A 30 3.18 -2.41 -5.70
CA LEU A 30 2.57 -1.95 -6.95
C LEU A 30 2.03 -3.13 -7.78
N LYS A 31 2.79 -4.23 -7.86
CA LYS A 31 2.35 -5.48 -8.49
C LYS A 31 1.07 -6.04 -7.88
N GLN A 32 0.84 -5.82 -6.58
CA GLN A 32 -0.42 -6.24 -5.95
C GLN A 32 -1.62 -5.45 -6.46
N SER A 33 -1.42 -4.19 -6.85
CA SER A 33 -2.45 -3.28 -7.37
C SER A 33 -2.67 -3.37 -8.88
N GLU A 34 -1.75 -3.98 -9.64
CA GLU A 34 -1.91 -4.22 -11.09
C GLU A 34 -3.14 -5.08 -11.44
N LEU A 35 -3.65 -5.81 -10.46
CA LEU A 35 -4.83 -6.67 -10.59
C LEU A 35 -6.15 -5.90 -10.46
N ASN A 36 -6.08 -4.59 -10.21
CA ASN A 36 -7.26 -3.74 -10.18
C ASN A 36 -7.87 -3.57 -11.58
N PRO A 37 -9.14 -3.14 -11.64
CA PRO A 37 -9.72 -2.58 -12.85
C PRO A 37 -8.80 -1.52 -13.47
N GLN A 38 -8.79 -1.42 -14.81
CA GLN A 38 -7.87 -0.54 -15.56
C GLN A 38 -8.00 0.94 -15.17
N GLU A 39 -9.14 1.29 -14.58
CA GLU A 39 -9.52 2.58 -14.07
C GLU A 39 -8.71 3.01 -12.84
N ILE A 40 -8.19 2.08 -12.05
CA ILE A 40 -7.49 2.36 -10.80
C ILE A 40 -6.04 1.89 -10.88
N LYS A 41 -5.12 2.83 -10.97
CA LYS A 41 -3.68 2.57 -11.02
C LYS A 41 -2.96 3.23 -9.87
N HIS A 42 -1.89 2.60 -9.42
CA HIS A 42 -1.00 3.17 -8.41
C HIS A 42 0.43 3.22 -8.94
N SER A 43 1.17 4.23 -8.53
CA SER A 43 2.60 4.38 -8.82
C SER A 43 3.30 4.99 -7.62
N ILE A 44 4.63 4.89 -7.59
CA ILE A 44 5.47 5.59 -6.62
C ILE A 44 6.46 6.43 -7.41
N GLU A 45 6.46 7.73 -7.17
CA GLU A 45 7.38 8.69 -7.80
C GLU A 45 8.21 9.36 -6.71
N GLY A 46 9.48 8.96 -6.62
CA GLY A 46 10.40 9.43 -5.58
C GLY A 46 9.96 9.03 -4.16
N ASN A 47 9.27 9.93 -3.46
CA ASN A 47 8.78 9.73 -2.10
C ASN A 47 7.26 9.88 -1.98
N VAL A 48 6.55 9.89 -3.13
CA VAL A 48 5.10 10.10 -3.20
C VAL A 48 4.45 8.83 -3.71
N LEU A 49 3.46 8.34 -2.98
CA LEU A 49 2.54 7.31 -3.45
C LEU A 49 1.41 8.01 -4.21
N ILE A 50 1.18 7.58 -5.44
CA ILE A 50 0.20 8.18 -6.35
C ILE A 50 -0.90 7.16 -6.64
N SER A 51 -2.15 7.65 -6.64
CA SER A 51 -3.32 6.90 -7.10
C SER A 51 -3.97 7.67 -8.24
N LYS A 52 -4.18 6.99 -9.36
CA LYS A 52 -4.86 7.51 -10.55
C LYS A 52 -6.18 6.78 -10.72
N VAL A 53 -7.26 7.54 -10.76
CA VAL A 53 -8.61 7.01 -10.97
C VAL A 53 -9.20 7.61 -12.23
N THR A 54 -9.54 6.77 -13.20
CA THR A 54 -10.22 7.17 -14.44
C THR A 54 -11.68 6.78 -14.35
N MET A 55 -12.60 7.74 -14.40
CA MET A 55 -14.03 7.42 -14.44
C MET A 55 -14.42 6.95 -15.84
N VAL A 56 -14.83 5.69 -15.97
CA VAL A 56 -15.42 5.17 -17.22
C VAL A 56 -16.92 5.46 -17.19
N ASN A 57 -17.38 6.21 -18.18
CA ASN A 57 -18.75 6.71 -18.27
C ASN A 57 -19.80 5.62 -18.13
N GLY A 58 -20.77 5.86 -17.24
CA GLY A 58 -22.14 5.40 -17.47
C GLY A 58 -22.71 6.05 -18.74
N ILE A 59 -23.59 5.31 -19.41
CA ILE A 59 -24.37 5.64 -20.61
C ILE A 59 -24.51 7.16 -20.85
N GLY A 60 -23.68 7.76 -21.71
CA GLY A 60 -23.72 9.21 -21.97
C GLY A 60 -22.43 9.90 -22.45
N GLY A 61 -21.27 9.22 -22.41
CA GLY A 61 -20.15 9.54 -23.31
C GLY A 61 -19.48 10.91 -23.17
N LEU A 62 -18.98 11.29 -21.99
CA LEU A 62 -17.87 12.24 -21.85
C LEU A 62 -16.96 11.79 -20.71
N GLY A 63 -15.89 11.08 -21.05
CA GLY A 63 -14.96 10.50 -20.07
C GLY A 63 -14.34 11.64 -19.28
N GLY A 64 -14.57 11.66 -17.97
CA GLY A 64 -13.92 12.65 -17.10
C GLY A 64 -12.41 12.48 -17.17
N GLU A 65 -11.68 13.59 -17.04
CA GLU A 65 -10.22 13.54 -16.92
C GLU A 65 -9.83 12.67 -15.71
N PRO A 66 -8.76 11.86 -15.80
CA PRO A 66 -8.31 11.07 -14.68
C PRO A 66 -7.98 11.94 -13.48
N VAL A 67 -8.45 11.54 -12.30
CA VAL A 67 -8.12 12.21 -11.04
C VAL A 67 -6.88 11.54 -10.46
N GLU A 68 -5.81 12.31 -10.29
CA GLU A 68 -4.56 11.84 -9.71
C GLU A 68 -4.35 12.42 -8.31
N LYS A 69 -4.12 11.55 -7.34
CA LYS A 69 -3.89 11.91 -5.94
C LYS A 69 -2.50 11.48 -5.53
N GLY A 70 -1.83 12.31 -4.74
CA GLY A 70 -0.53 12.02 -4.15
C GLY A 70 -0.58 12.02 -2.63
N ILE A 71 0.25 11.20 -1.99
CA ILE A 71 0.55 11.29 -0.55
C ILE A 71 2.06 11.10 -0.32
N PRO A 72 2.73 12.00 0.43
CA PRO A 72 4.13 11.80 0.81
C PRO A 72 4.25 10.63 1.77
N ILE A 73 4.98 9.57 1.38
CA ILE A 73 5.02 8.30 2.10
C ILE A 73 5.56 8.46 3.52
N SER A 74 6.59 9.30 3.68
CA SER A 74 7.24 9.56 4.98
C SER A 74 6.35 10.27 5.99
N GLN A 75 5.30 10.97 5.53
CA GLN A 75 4.39 11.74 6.40
C GLN A 75 3.21 10.90 6.90
N ILE A 76 3.00 9.70 6.36
CA ILE A 76 1.88 8.83 6.76
C ILE A 76 2.07 8.40 8.22
N THR A 77 1.09 8.71 9.06
CA THR A 77 1.11 8.38 10.50
C THR A 77 0.08 7.31 10.88
N LYS A 78 -0.97 7.13 10.07
CA LYS A 78 -2.00 6.12 10.33
C LYS A 78 -2.52 5.48 9.05
N ILE A 79 -2.58 4.15 9.07
CA ILE A 79 -3.23 3.30 8.06
C ILE A 79 -4.44 2.64 8.72
N VAL A 80 -5.63 2.86 8.16
CA VAL A 80 -6.84 2.12 8.51
C VAL A 80 -7.23 1.23 7.35
N TYR A 81 -7.44 -0.06 7.59
CA TYR A 81 -7.81 -0.98 6.51
C TYR A 81 -9.20 -1.60 6.71
N THR A 82 -9.92 -1.72 5.61
CA THR A 82 -11.20 -2.43 5.49
C THR A 82 -11.01 -3.59 4.52
N HIS A 83 -11.48 -4.78 4.88
CA HIS A 83 -11.40 -5.97 4.06
C HIS A 83 -12.78 -6.59 3.92
N THR A 84 -13.22 -6.75 2.68
CA THR A 84 -14.46 -7.43 2.29
C THR A 84 -14.12 -8.60 1.35
N ASN A 85 -15.13 -9.33 0.88
CA ASN A 85 -14.92 -10.37 -0.13
C ASN A 85 -14.56 -9.81 -1.52
N GLU A 86 -14.81 -8.52 -1.74
CA GLU A 86 -14.67 -7.86 -3.05
C GLU A 86 -13.41 -6.99 -3.12
N TYR A 87 -13.03 -6.36 -2.01
CA TYR A 87 -11.92 -5.44 -1.97
C TYR A 87 -11.18 -5.37 -0.64
N LEU A 88 -9.97 -4.86 -0.70
CA LEU A 88 -9.16 -4.43 0.41
C LEU A 88 -8.80 -2.96 0.21
N SER A 89 -9.27 -2.11 1.10
CA SER A 89 -9.06 -0.66 1.03
C SER A 89 -8.23 -0.20 2.22
N TYR A 90 -7.20 0.60 1.94
CA TYR A 90 -6.32 1.21 2.92
C TYR A 90 -6.52 2.72 2.89
N THR A 91 -7.12 3.27 3.94
CA THR A 91 -7.17 4.71 4.18
C THR A 91 -5.90 5.13 4.90
N MET A 92 -5.07 5.93 4.22
CA MET A 92 -3.84 6.49 4.75
C MET A 92 -4.05 7.96 5.14
N THR A 93 -3.53 8.32 6.31
CA THR A 93 -3.68 9.66 6.90
C THR A 93 -2.39 10.11 7.56
N CYS A 94 -2.24 11.42 7.68
CA CYS A 94 -1.13 12.11 8.34
C CYS A 94 -1.68 12.90 9.55
N ASP A 95 -0.81 13.31 10.47
CA ASP A 95 -1.21 14.11 11.64
C ASP A 95 -1.77 15.49 11.25
N LYS A 96 -1.24 16.04 10.14
CA LYS A 96 -1.81 17.18 9.41
C LYS A 96 -2.16 16.72 8.00
N PRO A 97 -3.26 17.18 7.39
CA PRO A 97 -3.60 16.84 6.01
C PRO A 97 -2.40 17.01 5.07
N CYS A 98 -2.08 15.96 4.32
CA CYS A 98 -0.83 15.84 3.54
C CYS A 98 -1.06 15.27 2.14
N ALA A 99 -2.21 14.61 1.91
CA ALA A 99 -2.57 14.14 0.59
C ALA A 99 -3.00 15.33 -0.26
N TYR A 100 -2.96 15.23 -1.59
CA TYR A 100 -3.33 16.32 -2.49
C TYR A 100 -3.74 15.75 -3.85
N LEU A 101 -4.42 16.56 -4.66
CA LEU A 101 -4.56 16.27 -6.10
C LEU A 101 -3.31 16.77 -6.81
N LEU A 102 -2.79 16.04 -7.81
CA LEU A 102 -1.52 16.40 -8.46
C LEU A 102 -1.58 17.75 -9.19
N ASP A 103 -2.77 18.15 -9.66
CA ASP A 103 -3.10 19.45 -10.24
C ASP A 103 -3.28 20.57 -9.21
N GLU A 104 -3.62 20.22 -7.96
CA GLU A 104 -3.83 21.13 -6.83
C GLU A 104 -2.92 20.79 -5.63
N PRO A 105 -1.58 20.83 -5.76
CA PRO A 105 -0.67 20.34 -4.72
C PRO A 105 -0.73 21.16 -3.42
N ASP A 106 -1.19 22.40 -3.47
CA ASP A 106 -1.34 23.27 -2.29
C ASP A 106 -2.61 22.95 -1.47
N GLU A 107 -3.64 22.36 -2.09
CA GLU A 107 -4.87 21.97 -1.40
C GLU A 107 -4.74 20.60 -0.74
N LYS A 108 -4.47 20.61 0.57
CA LYS A 108 -4.26 19.37 1.33
C LYS A 108 -5.59 18.67 1.67
N ARG A 109 -5.66 17.39 1.37
CA ARG A 109 -6.74 16.46 1.70
C ARG A 109 -6.38 15.62 2.93
N PRO A 110 -7.36 15.27 3.78
CA PRO A 110 -7.11 14.55 5.02
C PRO A 110 -6.81 13.05 4.80
N LYS A 111 -7.21 12.49 3.65
CA LYS A 111 -7.20 11.04 3.40
C LYS A 111 -6.67 10.73 2.01
N PHE A 112 -5.92 9.64 1.93
CA PHE A 112 -5.53 8.98 0.69
C PHE A 112 -6.06 7.54 0.71
N LEU A 113 -6.54 7.04 -0.43
CA LEU A 113 -7.04 5.67 -0.55
C LEU A 113 -6.10 4.87 -1.44
N PHE A 114 -5.72 3.68 -0.95
CA PHE A 114 -5.01 2.67 -1.71
C PHE A 114 -5.86 1.40 -1.71
N GLU A 115 -6.32 0.97 -2.88
CA GLU A 115 -7.37 -0.04 -2.98
C GLU A 115 -6.93 -1.21 -3.85
N ILE A 116 -7.40 -2.41 -3.49
CA ILE A 116 -7.17 -3.65 -4.22
C ILE A 116 -8.51 -4.34 -4.42
N TYR A 117 -8.96 -4.45 -5.66
CA TYR A 117 -10.26 -5.03 -6.05
C TYR A 117 -10.08 -6.44 -6.59
N LYS A 118 -9.90 -7.40 -5.69
CA LYS A 118 -9.86 -8.82 -6.04
C LYS A 118 -10.23 -9.69 -4.85
N LYS A 119 -10.60 -10.94 -5.12
CA LYS A 119 -10.77 -11.95 -4.07
C LYS A 119 -9.40 -12.30 -3.46
N LEU A 120 -9.28 -12.17 -2.13
CA LEU A 120 -8.03 -12.35 -1.41
C LEU A 120 -8.03 -13.61 -0.56
N ASP A 121 -6.88 -14.29 -0.52
CA ASP A 121 -6.66 -15.35 0.45
C ASP A 121 -6.45 -14.77 1.87
N SER A 122 -6.62 -15.61 2.89
CA SER A 122 -6.52 -15.21 4.29
C SER A 122 -5.12 -14.71 4.70
N SER A 123 -4.08 -15.11 3.97
CA SER A 123 -2.69 -14.67 4.21
C SER A 123 -2.35 -13.35 3.52
N TYR A 124 -3.23 -12.85 2.64
CA TYR A 124 -2.96 -11.66 1.85
C TYR A 124 -2.93 -10.39 2.69
N VAL A 125 -3.97 -10.17 3.49
CA VAL A 125 -4.10 -8.96 4.32
C VAL A 125 -2.90 -8.80 5.27
N PRO A 126 -2.47 -9.83 6.03
CA PRO A 126 -1.26 -9.71 6.85
C PRO A 126 0.01 -9.37 6.06
N ARG A 127 0.19 -9.94 4.85
CA ARG A 127 1.35 -9.65 4.00
C ARG A 127 1.35 -8.20 3.51
N MET A 128 0.20 -7.73 3.00
CA MET A 128 0.07 -6.36 2.53
C MET A 128 0.22 -5.34 3.68
N ASN A 129 -0.34 -5.62 4.87
CA ASN A 129 -0.16 -4.79 6.06
C ASN A 129 1.33 -4.64 6.43
N LYS A 130 2.10 -5.74 6.40
CA LYS A 130 3.54 -5.72 6.65
C LYS A 130 4.29 -4.92 5.58
N ALA A 131 3.95 -5.13 4.31
CA ALA A 131 4.59 -4.43 3.20
C ALA A 131 4.37 -2.91 3.28
N LEU A 132 3.14 -2.44 3.50
CA LEU A 132 2.84 -1.01 3.62
C LEU A 132 3.54 -0.35 4.81
N LEU A 133 3.56 -1.01 5.98
CA LEU A 133 4.32 -0.52 7.14
C LEU A 133 5.83 -0.48 6.86
N HIS A 134 6.35 -1.49 6.17
CA HIS A 134 7.75 -1.55 5.80
C HIS A 134 8.12 -0.45 4.82
N LEU A 135 7.31 -0.23 3.78
CA LEU A 135 7.44 0.87 2.83
C LEU A 135 7.55 2.20 3.58
N ILE A 136 6.60 2.52 4.44
CA ILE A 136 6.62 3.78 5.20
C ILE A 136 7.89 3.92 6.02
N LYS A 137 8.34 2.84 6.68
CA LYS A 137 9.61 2.82 7.43
C LYS A 137 10.82 3.09 6.54
N LEU A 138 10.87 2.52 5.34
CA LEU A 138 11.95 2.70 4.37
C LEU A 138 12.04 4.15 3.87
N HIS A 139 10.92 4.87 3.84
CA HIS A 139 10.88 6.31 3.57
C HIS A 139 11.04 7.18 4.84
N GLY A 140 11.37 6.59 6.00
CA GLY A 140 11.61 7.32 7.25
C GLY A 140 10.36 7.69 8.05
N GLY A 141 9.17 7.23 7.62
CA GLY A 141 7.92 7.43 8.33
C GLY A 141 7.71 6.44 9.48
N LYS A 142 6.66 6.68 10.29
CA LYS A 142 6.33 5.89 11.49
C LYS A 142 4.82 5.68 11.62
N ALA A 143 4.22 5.02 10.63
CA ALA A 143 2.78 4.76 10.65
C ALA A 143 2.38 3.68 11.65
N LYS A 144 1.16 3.82 12.18
CA LYS A 144 0.43 2.77 12.89
C LYS A 144 -0.67 2.20 12.01
N LEU A 145 -0.90 0.89 12.08
CA LEU A 145 -1.95 0.21 11.32
C LEU A 145 -3.05 -0.31 12.24
N THR A 146 -4.29 -0.05 11.87
CA THR A 146 -5.50 -0.50 12.60
C THR A 146 -6.54 -1.04 11.62
N LYS A 147 -7.26 -2.09 12.00
CA LYS A 147 -8.45 -2.53 11.24
C LYS A 147 -9.58 -1.52 11.46
N ALA A 148 -10.33 -1.18 10.42
CA ALA A 148 -11.54 -0.39 10.56
C ALA A 148 -12.53 -1.13 11.49
N GLU A 149 -13.14 -0.38 12.41
CA GLU A 149 -14.23 -0.92 13.20
C GLU A 149 -15.43 -1.17 12.28
N ALA A 150 -16.03 -2.35 12.38
CA ALA A 150 -17.32 -2.57 11.72
C ALA A 150 -18.32 -1.62 12.35
N SER A 151 -18.93 -0.75 11.54
CA SER A 151 -20.05 0.07 12.00
C SER A 151 -21.11 -0.88 12.54
N LYS A 152 -21.29 -0.89 13.85
CA LYS A 152 -22.42 -1.58 14.47
C LYS A 152 -23.65 -0.75 14.12
N GLU A 153 -24.42 -1.19 13.13
CA GLU A 153 -25.78 -0.70 13.01
C GLU A 153 -26.50 -1.04 14.33
N ALA A 154 -27.18 -0.04 14.90
CA ALA A 154 -28.10 -0.27 16.00
C ALA A 154 -29.29 -1.03 15.42
N PHE A 155 -29.30 -2.34 15.60
CA PHE A 155 -30.48 -3.18 15.39
C PHE A 155 -31.27 -3.27 16.69
#